data_AF-A0A0E0IGN7-F1
#
_entry.id   AF-A0A0E0IGN7-F1
#
_cell.length_a   1.000
_cell.length_b   1.000
_cell.length_c   1.000
_cell.angle_alpha   90.00
_cell.angle_beta   90.00
_cell.angle_gamma   90.00
#
_symmetry.space_group_name_H-M   'P 1'
#
loop_
_entity.id
_entity.type
_entity.pdbx_description
1 polymer ?
#
loop_
_entity_poly.entity_id
_entity_poly.type
_entity_poly.pdbx_seq_one_letter_code
_entity_poly.pdbx_strand_id
1 'polypeptide(L)'
;MLGWSEHNGRTIGLYLMAFSFKMLNEEGQGDFVLLFAIDWPSVDISEFMYSTGTKEKVWRMALGKFPPIFTLLKYILYAGDADGTIPIPWLNLNGQLGDIVDRADGSDVPFSVGGETFHAHHAVLAARSPVFKTELLGSMAESAMPCVTLHNIDPATFKALLHFVYMDALLSPTGGGASSTLTTTGFFESLLMAVDMYALKRLKLMCAQKLWESVSVETVATTLGYAETYHCPELKSKCLSFLMAESSFKKVAFTDGYFHLRRDFPLIIEEIKKRIES
;
A
#
# COMPACT_ATOMS: atom_id res chain seq x y z
N MET A 1 -1.30 4.06 20.90
CA MET A 1 -0.76 3.31 22.06
C MET A 1 -1.79 2.25 22.41
N LEU A 2 -1.49 0.99 22.11
CA LEU A 2 -2.37 -0.15 22.36
C LEU A 2 -2.48 -0.34 23.87
N GLY A 3 -3.60 0.08 24.45
CA GLY A 3 -3.91 -0.19 25.85
C GLY A 3 -4.50 -1.59 25.97
N TRP A 4 -3.79 -2.48 26.65
CA TRP A 4 -4.32 -3.77 27.06
C TRP A 4 -5.05 -3.56 28.39
N SER A 5 -6.32 -3.95 28.45
CA SER A 5 -7.05 -4.09 29.71
C SER A 5 -7.42 -5.55 29.86
N GLU A 6 -6.86 -6.21 30.88
CA GLU A 6 -7.22 -7.57 31.25
C GLU A 6 -8.52 -7.57 32.07
N HIS A 7 -9.51 -8.30 31.59
CA HIS A 7 -10.64 -8.70 32.42
C HIS A 7 -10.97 -10.17 32.14
N ASN A 8 -10.93 -11.00 33.19
CA ASN A 8 -11.35 -12.42 33.20
C ASN A 8 -10.65 -13.37 32.21
N GLY A 9 -9.33 -13.22 32.00
CA GLY A 9 -8.50 -14.29 31.44
C GLY A 9 -8.81 -14.75 30.00
N ARG A 10 -9.54 -13.95 29.22
CA ARG A 10 -9.70 -14.14 27.76
C ARG A 10 -9.22 -12.90 27.03
N THR A 11 -8.23 -13.07 26.16
CA THR A 11 -7.70 -12.01 25.29
C THR A 11 -8.72 -11.74 24.18
N ILE A 12 -9.39 -10.58 24.22
CA ILE A 12 -10.26 -10.12 23.13
C ILE A 12 -9.47 -9.08 22.34
N GLY A 13 -9.12 -9.41 21.09
CA GLY A 13 -8.42 -8.50 20.19
C GLY A 13 -9.41 -7.69 19.36
N LEU A 14 -9.47 -6.38 19.59
CA LEU A 14 -10.15 -5.44 18.69
C LEU A 14 -9.37 -5.36 17.37
N TYR A 15 -9.91 -5.97 16.32
CA TYR A 15 -9.40 -5.83 14.96
C TYR A 15 -10.17 -4.70 14.26
N LEU A 16 -9.47 -3.64 13.84
CA LEU A 16 -10.01 -2.71 12.84
C LEU A 16 -9.85 -3.32 11.44
N MET A 17 -10.96 -3.61 10.78
CA MET A 17 -10.98 -3.87 9.33
C MET A 17 -11.66 -2.70 8.62
N ALA A 18 -11.00 -2.16 7.60
CA ALA A 18 -11.57 -1.14 6.73
C ALA A 18 -12.02 -1.80 5.42
N PHE A 19 -13.30 -1.66 5.07
CA PHE A 19 -13.82 -2.04 3.75
C PHE A 19 -14.20 -0.76 2.99
N SER A 20 -13.74 -0.64 1.75
CA SER A 20 -14.20 0.41 0.83
C SER A 20 -15.37 -0.14 0.01
N PHE A 21 -16.48 0.58 0.00
CA PHE A 21 -17.63 0.28 -0.87
C PHE A 21 -17.87 1.47 -1.79
N LYS A 22 -18.21 1.18 -3.05
CA LYS A 22 -18.67 2.19 -4.01
C LYS A 22 -20.19 2.04 -4.12
N MET A 23 -20.93 2.95 -3.50
CA MET A 23 -22.39 3.01 -3.62
C MET A 23 -22.76 4.04 -4.69
N LEU A 24 -23.57 3.63 -5.67
CA LEU A 24 -24.12 4.54 -6.67
C LEU A 24 -25.43 5.13 -6.11
N ASN A 25 -25.49 6.45 -5.96
CA ASN A 25 -26.76 7.17 -5.82
C ASN A 25 -27.43 7.32 -7.20
N GLU A 26 -28.71 7.71 -7.23
CA GLU A 26 -29.47 7.90 -8.48
C GLU A 26 -28.88 8.98 -9.42
N GLU A 27 -27.90 9.78 -8.95
CA GLU A 27 -27.16 10.77 -9.75
C GLU A 27 -25.66 10.44 -9.97
N GLY A 28 -25.18 9.26 -9.59
CA GLY A 28 -23.91 8.71 -10.09
C GLY A 28 -22.59 9.28 -9.57
N GLN A 29 -22.46 9.77 -8.33
CA GLN A 29 -21.12 10.01 -7.74
C GLN A 29 -21.10 10.14 -6.20
N GLY A 30 -20.26 9.29 -5.56
CA GLY A 30 -19.85 9.40 -4.15
C GLY A 30 -19.00 8.19 -3.72
N ASP A 31 -17.71 8.40 -3.41
CA ASP A 31 -16.86 7.38 -2.79
C ASP A 31 -16.91 7.53 -1.26
N PHE A 32 -17.38 6.49 -0.55
CA PHE A 32 -17.47 6.47 0.91
C PHE A 32 -16.58 5.36 1.46
N VAL A 33 -15.83 5.63 2.53
CA VAL A 33 -15.06 4.62 3.27
C VAL A 33 -15.71 4.45 4.63
N LEU A 34 -16.25 3.25 4.89
CA LEU A 34 -16.89 2.93 6.15
C LEU A 34 -15.93 2.07 6.98
N LEU A 35 -15.39 2.64 8.06
CA LEU A 35 -14.58 1.90 9.03
C LEU A 35 -15.48 1.33 10.12
N PHE A 36 -15.42 0.01 10.30
CA PHE A 36 -16.02 -0.66 11.44
C PHE A 36 -14.92 -1.22 12.35
N ALA A 37 -15.12 -1.14 13.66
CA ALA A 37 -14.41 -1.97 14.62
C ALA A 37 -15.34 -3.12 14.99
N ILE A 38 -14.95 -4.36 14.69
CA ILE A 38 -15.72 -5.55 15.03
C ILE A 38 -14.95 -6.33 16.08
N ASP A 39 -15.65 -6.73 17.14
CA ASP A 39 -15.10 -7.61 18.18
C ASP A 39 -15.21 -9.06 17.70
N TRP A 40 -14.08 -9.69 17.37
CA TRP A 40 -14.04 -11.10 16.93
C TRP A 40 -13.96 -12.00 18.19
N PRO A 41 -14.87 -12.99 18.38
CA PRO A 41 -15.36 -13.90 17.35
C PRO A 41 -16.89 -13.99 17.22
N SER A 42 -17.65 -12.96 17.59
CA SER A 42 -19.13 -13.08 17.74
C SER A 42 -19.95 -12.72 16.50
N VAL A 43 -19.33 -12.42 15.36
CA VAL A 43 -20.05 -12.01 14.14
C VAL A 43 -19.71 -12.95 12.99
N ASP A 44 -20.69 -13.74 12.56
CA ASP A 44 -20.61 -14.51 11.33
C ASP A 44 -20.84 -13.57 10.13
N ILE A 45 -19.76 -13.32 9.38
CA ILE A 45 -19.72 -12.32 8.30
C ILE A 45 -20.45 -12.82 7.04
N SER A 46 -20.80 -14.11 6.98
CA SER A 46 -21.48 -14.72 5.85
C SER A 46 -22.86 -14.12 5.61
N GLU A 47 -23.57 -13.71 6.66
CA GLU A 47 -24.93 -13.14 6.58
C GLU A 47 -24.93 -11.70 6.02
N PHE A 48 -23.86 -10.93 6.24
CA PHE A 48 -23.75 -9.53 5.80
C PHE A 48 -23.52 -9.41 4.27
N MET A 49 -22.83 -10.38 3.66
CA MET A 49 -22.53 -10.36 2.23
C MET A 49 -23.77 -10.60 1.35
N TYR A 50 -24.77 -11.35 1.82
CA TYR A 50 -25.96 -11.71 1.03
C TYR A 50 -26.97 -10.58 0.80
N SER A 51 -26.84 -9.45 1.50
CA SER A 51 -27.80 -8.32 1.41
C SER A 51 -27.58 -7.41 0.18
N THR A 52 -26.46 -7.54 -0.52
CA THR A 52 -26.13 -6.69 -1.68
C THR A 52 -26.73 -7.23 -2.98
N GLY A 53 -28.07 -7.25 -3.08
CA GLY A 53 -28.72 -7.75 -4.30
C GLY A 53 -30.23 -7.54 -4.35
N THR A 54 -30.64 -6.41 -4.91
CA THR A 54 -31.91 -6.19 -5.63
C THR A 54 -33.17 -6.97 -5.18
N LYS A 55 -34.04 -6.29 -4.43
CA LYS A 55 -35.49 -6.06 -4.67
C LYS A 55 -36.23 -5.90 -3.33
N GLU A 56 -37.07 -4.87 -3.28
CA GLU A 56 -37.96 -4.52 -2.17
C GLU A 56 -38.62 -5.74 -1.51
N LYS A 57 -38.40 -5.89 -0.20
CA LYS A 57 -39.36 -6.51 0.71
C LYS A 57 -39.17 -5.89 2.09
N VAL A 58 -40.11 -5.03 2.45
CA VAL A 58 -40.29 -4.49 3.80
C VAL A 58 -40.53 -5.64 4.76
N TRP A 59 -39.53 -6.01 5.56
CA TRP A 59 -39.73 -6.86 6.72
C TRP A 59 -40.11 -5.97 7.91
N ARG A 60 -41.41 -5.90 8.22
CA ARG A 60 -41.82 -5.60 9.60
C ARG A 60 -41.49 -6.82 10.45
N MET A 61 -40.37 -6.77 11.17
CA MET A 61 -40.06 -7.75 12.21
C MET A 61 -39.74 -7.05 13.52
N ALA A 62 -40.19 -7.71 14.59
CA ALA A 62 -40.53 -7.17 15.89
C ALA A 62 -39.40 -6.44 16.62
N LEU A 63 -39.80 -5.40 17.35
CA LEU A 63 -39.05 -4.72 18.39
C LEU A 63 -38.52 -5.75 19.41
N GLY A 64 -37.23 -6.07 19.34
CA GLY A 64 -36.61 -6.97 20.30
C GLY A 64 -35.14 -7.23 20.00
N LYS A 65 -34.28 -6.36 20.52
CA LYS A 65 -32.81 -6.51 20.67
C LYS A 65 -31.98 -6.52 19.37
N PHE A 66 -31.51 -5.35 18.97
CA PHE A 66 -30.32 -5.21 18.12
C PHE A 66 -29.14 -4.61 18.91
N PRO A 67 -27.87 -4.93 18.59
CA PRO A 67 -26.67 -4.45 19.29
C PRO A 67 -26.32 -2.99 18.92
N PRO A 68 -25.36 -2.34 19.60
CA PRO A 68 -25.07 -0.89 19.52
C PRO A 68 -24.67 -0.33 18.14
N ILE A 69 -24.56 -1.18 17.11
CA ILE A 69 -24.29 -0.80 15.71
C ILE A 69 -25.35 0.17 15.17
N PHE A 70 -26.63 -0.04 15.50
CA PHE A 70 -27.71 0.85 15.04
C PHE A 70 -27.62 2.26 15.63
N THR A 71 -27.06 2.41 16.84
CA THR A 71 -26.84 3.73 17.46
C THR A 71 -25.71 4.49 16.78
N LEU A 72 -24.68 3.77 16.30
CA LEU A 72 -23.53 4.31 15.59
C LEU A 72 -23.89 4.72 14.14
N LEU A 73 -24.70 3.91 13.45
CA LEU A 73 -25.27 4.27 12.14
C LEU A 73 -26.19 5.50 12.25
N LYS A 74 -26.93 5.63 13.35
CA LYS A 74 -27.79 6.78 13.60
C LYS A 74 -26.99 8.07 13.77
N TYR A 75 -25.78 8.03 14.32
CA TYR A 75 -24.87 9.18 14.40
C TYR A 75 -24.31 9.59 13.03
N ILE A 76 -23.99 8.63 12.17
CA ILE A 76 -23.48 8.90 10.82
C ILE A 76 -24.59 9.45 9.90
N LEU A 77 -25.84 9.00 10.07
CA LEU A 77 -27.00 9.54 9.35
C LEU A 77 -27.50 10.90 9.91
N TYR A 78 -27.22 11.23 11.18
CA TYR A 78 -27.59 12.54 11.75
C TYR A 78 -26.70 13.69 11.26
N ALA A 79 -25.66 13.41 10.47
CA ALA A 79 -24.94 14.39 9.66
C ALA A 79 -25.63 14.62 8.30
N GLY A 80 -26.89 14.21 8.15
CA GLY A 80 -27.79 14.64 7.10
C GLY A 80 -28.47 15.95 7.51
N ASP A 81 -27.93 17.04 6.99
CA ASP A 81 -28.58 18.34 6.76
C ASP A 81 -29.64 18.77 7.79
N ALA A 82 -29.18 19.24 8.95
CA ALA A 82 -29.95 20.14 9.80
C ALA A 82 -29.46 21.56 9.53
N ASP A 83 -30.30 22.33 8.84
CA ASP A 83 -30.11 23.75 8.53
C ASP A 83 -29.67 24.49 9.81
N GLY A 84 -28.40 24.92 9.83
CA GLY A 84 -27.75 25.59 10.97
C GLY A 84 -26.55 24.88 11.64
N THR A 85 -26.04 23.77 11.10
CA THR A 85 -24.81 23.13 11.63
C THR A 85 -23.52 23.71 11.00
N ILE A 86 -22.49 23.95 11.83
CA ILE A 86 -21.18 24.40 11.38
C ILE A 86 -20.50 23.25 10.60
N PRO A 87 -20.11 23.44 9.33
CA PRO A 87 -19.44 22.39 8.56
C PRO A 87 -18.06 22.10 9.17
N ILE A 88 -17.80 20.85 9.53
CA ILE A 88 -16.48 20.40 9.99
C ILE A 88 -15.66 20.01 8.77
N PRO A 89 -14.46 20.61 8.57
CA PRO A 89 -13.61 20.26 7.43
C PRO A 89 -13.09 18.82 7.53
N TRP A 90 -12.91 18.18 6.38
CA TRP A 90 -12.36 16.83 6.27
C TRP A 90 -10.93 16.74 6.81
N LEU A 91 -10.57 15.59 7.38
CA LEU A 91 -9.21 15.31 7.84
C LEU A 91 -8.23 15.34 6.65
N ASN A 92 -7.18 16.17 6.74
CA ASN A 92 -6.16 16.34 5.69
C ASN A 92 -4.73 16.26 6.25
N LEU A 93 -4.47 15.32 7.15
CA LEU A 93 -3.16 15.18 7.78
C LEU A 93 -2.05 14.89 6.75
N ASN A 94 -2.36 14.08 5.74
CA ASN A 94 -1.46 13.78 4.63
C ASN A 94 -1.12 15.02 3.80
N GLY A 95 -2.08 15.90 3.51
CA GLY A 95 -1.81 17.18 2.85
C GLY A 95 -0.93 18.09 3.71
N GLN A 96 -1.25 18.20 5.01
CA GLN A 96 -0.47 19.00 5.97
C GLN A 96 0.97 18.48 6.14
N LEU A 97 1.18 17.17 6.15
CA LEU A 97 2.51 16.57 6.13
C LEU A 97 3.19 16.74 4.77
N GLY A 98 2.42 16.72 3.68
CA GLY A 98 2.90 17.02 2.33
C GLY A 98 3.55 18.41 2.23
N ASP A 99 3.01 19.40 2.95
CA ASP A 99 3.53 20.76 2.94
C ASP A 99 4.98 20.87 3.49
N ILE A 100 5.41 19.92 4.33
CA ILE A 100 6.76 19.90 4.92
C ILE A 100 7.71 18.90 4.25
N VAL A 101 7.26 18.18 3.23
CA VAL A 101 8.12 17.26 2.45
C VAL A 101 9.20 18.08 1.75
N ASP A 102 10.46 17.67 1.92
CA ASP A 102 11.61 18.28 1.25
C ASP A 102 11.75 19.79 1.52
N ARG A 103 11.28 20.24 2.69
CA ARG A 103 11.48 21.60 3.19
C ARG A 103 12.45 21.60 4.35
N ALA A 104 13.26 22.65 4.42
CA ALA A 104 14.19 22.86 5.53
C ALA A 104 13.48 23.17 6.86
N ASP A 105 12.22 23.64 6.80
CA ASP A 105 11.44 24.01 7.98
C ASP A 105 11.24 22.82 8.93
N GLY A 106 11.89 22.85 10.09
CA GLY A 106 11.80 21.77 11.09
C GLY A 106 12.58 20.49 10.76
N SER A 107 13.29 20.47 9.63
CA SER A 107 14.13 19.34 9.23
C SER A 107 15.32 19.18 10.18
N ASP A 108 15.52 17.95 10.66
CA ASP A 108 16.62 17.56 11.55
C ASP A 108 17.59 16.56 10.88
N VAL A 109 17.36 16.24 9.60
CA VAL A 109 18.21 15.33 8.81
C VAL A 109 18.23 15.68 7.32
N PRO A 110 19.38 16.17 6.80
CA PRO A 110 19.57 16.33 5.37
C PRO A 110 20.14 15.06 4.75
N PHE A 111 19.59 14.66 3.60
CA PHE A 111 20.06 13.55 2.78
C PHE A 111 20.73 14.06 1.50
N SER A 112 21.93 13.57 1.20
CA SER A 112 22.62 13.81 -0.08
C SER A 112 22.42 12.60 -0.99
N VAL A 113 21.67 12.78 -2.08
CA VAL A 113 21.32 11.72 -3.03
C VAL A 113 21.63 12.19 -4.43
N GLY A 114 22.56 11.54 -5.13
CA GLY A 114 22.93 11.91 -6.51
C GLY A 114 23.43 13.36 -6.68
N GLY A 115 23.91 14.00 -5.61
CA GLY A 115 24.31 15.43 -5.61
C GLY A 115 23.18 16.40 -5.30
N GLU A 116 21.95 15.93 -5.14
CA GLU A 116 20.81 16.70 -4.63
C GLU A 116 20.69 16.57 -3.12
N THR A 117 20.28 17.65 -2.44
CA THR A 117 20.05 17.65 -0.99
C THR A 117 18.56 17.62 -0.71
N PHE A 118 18.12 16.62 0.05
CA PHE A 118 16.73 16.45 0.48
C PHE A 118 16.60 16.70 1.97
N HIS A 119 15.59 17.46 2.36
CA HIS A 119 15.32 17.75 3.77
C HIS A 119 14.23 16.82 4.31
N ALA A 120 14.50 16.16 5.43
CA ALA A 120 13.55 15.26 6.05
C ALA A 120 13.57 15.34 7.58
N HIS A 121 12.70 14.56 8.22
CA HIS A 121 12.47 14.59 9.66
C HIS A 121 12.63 13.17 10.25
N HIS A 122 13.55 13.01 11.21
CA HIS A 122 13.85 11.73 11.86
C HIS A 122 12.59 11.05 12.38
N ALA A 123 11.75 11.79 13.09
CA ALA A 123 10.53 11.25 13.70
C ALA A 123 9.56 10.67 12.67
N VAL A 124 9.40 11.34 11.51
CA VAL A 124 8.50 10.88 10.44
C VAL A 124 9.08 9.64 9.77
N LEU A 125 10.37 9.66 9.41
CA LEU A 125 11.05 8.53 8.77
C LEU A 125 11.03 7.28 9.67
N ALA A 126 11.40 7.44 10.94
CA ALA A 126 11.44 6.36 11.92
C ALA A 126 10.05 5.79 12.25
N ALA A 127 9.00 6.59 12.19
CA ALA A 127 7.63 6.11 12.36
C ALA A 127 7.14 5.25 11.19
N ARG A 128 7.71 5.45 9.99
CA ARG A 128 7.21 4.86 8.74
C ARG A 128 8.08 3.71 8.24
N SER A 129 9.36 3.66 8.59
CA SER A 129 10.28 2.59 8.24
C SER A 129 11.05 2.09 9.46
N PRO A 130 11.05 0.75 9.71
CA PRO A 130 11.86 0.17 10.77
C PRO A 130 13.37 0.28 10.48
N VAL A 131 13.77 0.36 9.21
CA VAL A 131 15.17 0.53 8.79
C VAL A 131 15.62 1.95 9.14
N PHE A 132 14.88 2.98 8.72
CA PHE A 132 15.17 4.35 9.13
C PHE A 132 15.12 4.52 10.65
N LYS A 133 14.19 3.87 11.34
CA LYS A 133 14.16 3.90 12.81
C LYS A 133 15.45 3.40 13.42
N THR A 134 16.01 2.32 12.86
CA THR A 134 17.26 1.73 13.36
C THR A 134 18.46 2.60 12.99
N GLU A 135 18.53 3.08 11.75
CA GLU A 135 19.63 3.91 11.26
C GLU A 135 19.71 5.28 11.92
N LEU A 136 18.55 5.89 12.23
CA LEU A 136 18.48 7.28 12.71
C LEU A 136 18.32 7.36 14.23
N LEU A 137 17.69 6.37 14.87
CA LEU A 137 17.42 6.37 16.32
C LEU A 137 18.06 5.19 17.08
N GLY A 138 18.78 4.30 16.40
CA GLY A 138 19.48 3.18 17.02
C GLY A 138 20.71 3.59 17.84
N SER A 139 21.27 2.66 18.62
CA SER A 139 22.46 2.91 19.44
C SER A 139 23.75 3.15 18.65
N MET A 140 23.79 2.72 17.39
CA MET A 140 24.83 3.01 16.40
C MET A 140 24.35 4.03 15.36
N ALA A 141 23.27 4.77 15.66
CA ALA A 141 22.68 5.68 14.69
C ALA A 141 23.73 6.64 14.15
N GLU A 142 23.61 6.96 12.87
CA GLU A 142 24.36 8.02 12.20
C GLU A 142 24.07 9.41 12.80
N SER A 143 23.49 9.49 14.00
CA SER A 143 23.13 10.70 14.75
C SER A 143 24.28 11.69 15.02
N ALA A 144 25.53 11.30 14.71
CA ALA A 144 26.68 12.20 14.73
C ALA A 144 27.06 12.79 13.35
N MET A 145 26.46 12.32 12.25
CA MET A 145 26.75 12.77 10.90
C MET A 145 25.86 13.96 10.53
N PRO A 146 26.43 15.08 10.04
CA PRO A 146 25.66 16.26 9.68
C PRO A 146 24.81 16.08 8.42
N CYS A 147 25.03 15.01 7.64
CA CYS A 147 24.28 14.67 6.44
C CYS A 147 24.40 13.17 6.12
N VAL A 148 23.28 12.55 5.74
CA VAL A 148 23.20 11.13 5.35
C VAL A 148 23.38 11.02 3.84
N THR A 149 24.36 10.27 3.36
CA THR A 149 24.61 10.12 1.91
C THR A 149 24.08 8.78 1.40
N LEU A 150 23.21 8.80 0.38
CA LEU A 150 22.66 7.60 -0.25
C LEU A 150 23.26 7.40 -1.64
N HIS A 151 23.97 6.28 -1.83
CA HIS A 151 24.66 5.97 -3.08
C HIS A 151 23.87 5.03 -4.01
N ASN A 152 22.96 4.22 -3.46
CA ASN A 152 22.28 3.15 -4.20
C ASN A 152 20.90 3.54 -4.75
N ILE A 153 20.49 4.80 -4.55
CA ILE A 153 19.16 5.29 -4.92
C ILE A 153 19.34 6.58 -5.71
N ASP A 154 18.63 6.69 -6.84
CA ASP A 154 18.60 7.91 -7.63
C ASP A 154 17.65 8.97 -7.00
N PRO A 155 17.86 10.26 -7.28
CA PRO A 155 17.06 11.33 -6.69
C PRO A 155 15.55 11.19 -6.92
N ALA A 156 15.12 10.71 -8.10
CA ALA A 156 13.70 10.56 -8.40
C ALA A 156 13.06 9.45 -7.58
N THR A 157 13.76 8.33 -7.39
CA THR A 157 13.33 7.24 -6.51
C THR A 157 13.27 7.68 -5.06
N PHE A 158 14.28 8.40 -4.55
CA PHE A 158 14.26 8.89 -3.17
C PHE A 158 13.14 9.90 -2.92
N LYS A 159 12.89 10.80 -3.87
CA LYS A 159 11.76 11.74 -3.82
C LYS A 159 10.41 11.02 -3.75
N ALA A 160 10.23 9.96 -4.54
CA ALA A 160 9.03 9.12 -4.48
C ALA A 160 8.85 8.43 -3.12
N LEU A 161 9.95 7.96 -2.54
CA LEU A 161 9.97 7.36 -1.22
C LEU A 161 9.59 8.37 -0.14
N LEU A 162 10.20 9.56 -0.12
CA LEU A 162 9.87 10.62 0.82
C LEU A 162 8.40 11.03 0.72
N HIS A 163 7.89 11.25 -0.49
CA HIS A 163 6.49 11.59 -0.67
C HIS A 163 5.55 10.52 -0.09
N PHE A 164 5.84 9.23 -0.30
CA PHE A 164 5.06 8.16 0.31
C PHE A 164 5.16 8.15 1.84
N VAL A 165 6.36 8.38 2.39
CA VAL A 165 6.57 8.41 3.85
C VAL A 165 5.64 9.45 4.50
N TYR A 166 5.52 10.64 3.92
CA TYR A 166 4.73 11.74 4.46
C TYR A 166 3.24 11.68 4.10
N MET A 167 2.91 11.29 2.86
CA MET A 167 1.56 11.43 2.32
C MET A 167 0.82 10.10 2.13
N ASP A 168 1.49 8.95 2.34
CA ASP A 168 0.97 7.60 2.10
C ASP A 168 0.42 7.40 0.67
N ALA A 169 0.96 8.16 -0.29
CA ALA A 169 0.55 8.19 -1.67
C ALA A 169 1.75 7.95 -2.60
N LEU A 170 1.54 7.10 -3.61
CA LEU A 170 2.53 6.79 -4.63
C LEU A 170 2.64 7.95 -5.62
N LEU A 171 3.84 8.49 -5.80
CA LEU A 171 4.10 9.43 -6.89
C LEU A 171 4.17 8.69 -8.21
N SER A 172 3.39 9.17 -9.19
CA SER A 172 3.52 8.71 -10.57
C SER A 172 4.81 9.27 -11.18
N PRO A 173 5.56 8.48 -11.98
CA PRO A 173 6.78 8.94 -12.66
C PRO A 173 6.56 10.14 -13.60
N THR A 174 5.32 10.47 -13.93
CA THR A 174 4.95 11.59 -14.82
C THR A 174 4.78 12.94 -14.11
N GLY A 175 4.91 13.01 -12.78
CA GLY A 175 4.45 14.15 -11.97
C GLY A 175 5.50 15.14 -11.45
N GLY A 176 6.79 14.95 -11.72
CA GLY A 176 7.84 15.82 -11.17
C GLY A 176 8.89 16.15 -12.21
N GLY A 177 9.14 17.45 -12.44
CA GLY A 177 10.03 17.99 -13.47
C GLY A 177 11.53 17.72 -13.30
N ALA A 178 11.93 16.53 -12.86
CA ALA A 178 13.31 16.07 -12.92
C ALA A 178 13.51 15.24 -14.18
N SER A 179 14.59 15.54 -14.90
CA SER A 179 15.06 14.87 -16.11
C SER A 179 15.45 13.41 -15.81
N SER A 180 14.47 12.53 -15.63
CA SER A 180 14.74 11.11 -15.47
C SER A 180 14.49 10.42 -16.81
N THR A 181 15.58 10.00 -17.45
CA THR A 181 15.59 9.22 -18.71
C THR A 181 15.09 7.79 -18.53
N LEU A 182 14.61 7.44 -17.33
CA LEU A 182 14.14 6.09 -17.00
C LEU A 182 12.76 5.83 -17.61
N THR A 183 12.62 4.66 -18.22
CA THR A 183 11.31 4.13 -18.60
C THR A 183 10.45 3.93 -17.35
N THR A 184 9.13 3.92 -17.50
CA THR A 184 8.19 3.62 -16.39
C THR A 184 8.60 2.34 -15.65
N THR A 185 9.05 1.32 -16.38
CA THR A 185 9.54 0.05 -15.82
C THR A 185 10.81 0.24 -14.98
N GLY A 186 11.79 0.99 -15.50
CA GLY A 186 13.04 1.26 -14.78
C GLY A 186 12.82 2.08 -13.50
N PHE A 187 11.87 3.03 -13.52
CA PHE A 187 11.49 3.76 -12.31
C PHE A 187 10.91 2.82 -11.24
N PHE A 188 9.95 1.95 -11.60
CA PHE A 188 9.35 1.02 -10.65
C PHE A 188 10.30 -0.07 -10.17
N GLU A 189 11.30 -0.45 -10.98
CA GLU A 189 12.40 -1.32 -10.55
C GLU A 189 13.25 -0.66 -9.46
N SER A 190 13.78 0.55 -9.72
CA SER A 190 14.54 1.30 -8.72
C SER A 190 13.72 1.55 -7.46
N LEU A 191 12.44 1.85 -7.62
CA LEU A 191 11.53 2.07 -6.50
C LEU A 191 11.29 0.80 -5.69
N LEU A 192 11.09 -0.36 -6.33
CA LEU A 192 10.95 -1.63 -5.62
C LEU A 192 12.20 -1.98 -4.82
N MET A 193 13.39 -1.74 -5.39
CA MET A 193 14.67 -1.92 -4.71
C MET A 193 14.75 -1.06 -3.43
N ALA A 194 14.50 0.25 -3.55
CA ALA A 194 14.52 1.17 -2.41
C ALA A 194 13.46 0.79 -1.35
N VAL A 195 12.27 0.39 -1.79
CA VAL A 195 11.15 0.02 -0.93
C VAL A 195 11.42 -1.25 -0.14
N ASP A 196 12.08 -2.24 -0.76
CA ASP A 196 12.55 -3.44 -0.06
C ASP A 196 13.63 -3.08 0.96
N MET A 197 14.62 -2.28 0.54
CA MET A 197 15.73 -1.84 1.38
C MET A 197 15.26 -1.11 2.64
N TYR A 198 14.25 -0.24 2.54
CA TYR A 198 13.68 0.48 3.68
C TYR A 198 12.44 -0.19 4.30
N ALA A 199 12.12 -1.43 3.90
CA ALA A 199 11.03 -2.23 4.44
C ALA A 199 9.64 -1.52 4.42
N LEU A 200 9.33 -0.78 3.36
CA LEU A 200 8.07 -0.05 3.21
C LEU A 200 6.96 -0.94 2.60
N LYS A 201 6.44 -1.88 3.40
CA LYS A 201 5.52 -2.95 2.94
C LYS A 201 4.33 -2.45 2.11
N ARG A 202 3.66 -1.38 2.53
CA ARG A 202 2.48 -0.84 1.83
C ARG A 202 2.86 -0.26 0.46
N LEU A 203 3.95 0.51 0.39
CA LEU A 203 4.45 1.03 -0.89
C LEU A 203 4.89 -0.10 -1.81
N LYS A 204 5.45 -1.19 -1.27
CA LYS A 204 5.82 -2.38 -2.05
C LYS A 204 4.62 -2.95 -2.80
N LEU A 205 3.50 -3.10 -2.11
CA LEU A 205 2.26 -3.59 -2.71
C LEU A 205 1.67 -2.61 -3.74
N MET A 206 1.78 -1.30 -3.50
CA MET A 206 1.37 -0.29 -4.49
C MET A 206 2.22 -0.34 -5.76
N CYS A 207 3.54 -0.52 -5.63
CA CYS A 207 4.44 -0.70 -6.77
C CYS A 207 4.14 -2.00 -7.50
N ALA A 208 3.93 -3.09 -6.77
CA ALA A 208 3.54 -4.39 -7.34
C ALA A 208 2.23 -4.30 -8.13
N GLN A 209 1.22 -3.59 -7.60
CA GLN A 209 -0.04 -3.36 -8.30
C GLN A 209 0.18 -2.59 -9.62
N LYS A 210 1.02 -1.54 -9.60
CA LYS A 210 1.34 -0.78 -10.82
C LYS A 210 2.12 -1.58 -11.85
N LEU A 211 3.06 -2.41 -11.42
CA LEU A 211 3.75 -3.31 -12.32
C LEU A 211 2.78 -4.32 -12.93
N TRP A 212 1.93 -4.93 -12.11
CA TRP A 212 0.92 -5.88 -12.57
C TRP A 212 -0.06 -5.30 -13.59
N GLU A 213 -0.49 -4.04 -13.42
CA GLU A 213 -1.34 -3.32 -14.39
C GLU A 213 -0.68 -3.18 -15.78
N SER A 214 0.65 -3.26 -15.85
CA SER A 214 1.44 -3.16 -17.09
C SER A 214 2.00 -4.49 -17.60
N VAL A 215 1.63 -5.62 -16.98
CA VAL A 215 2.12 -6.94 -17.38
C VAL A 215 1.55 -7.36 -18.72
N SER A 216 2.43 -7.85 -19.58
CA SER A 216 2.14 -8.42 -20.89
C SER A 216 2.94 -9.70 -21.10
N VAL A 217 2.74 -10.39 -22.22
CA VAL A 217 3.54 -11.57 -22.60
C VAL A 217 5.03 -11.25 -22.64
N GLU A 218 5.41 -10.06 -23.10
CA GLU A 218 6.82 -9.65 -23.20
C GLU A 218 7.43 -9.33 -21.83
N THR A 219 6.62 -8.82 -20.90
CA THR A 219 7.11 -8.24 -19.63
C THR A 219 6.86 -9.14 -18.41
N VAL A 220 6.04 -10.19 -18.50
CA VAL A 220 5.70 -11.02 -17.33
C VAL A 220 6.93 -11.71 -16.72
N ALA A 221 7.88 -12.16 -17.56
CA ALA A 221 9.08 -12.85 -17.09
C ALA A 221 10.04 -11.89 -16.37
N THR A 222 10.22 -10.68 -16.89
CA THR A 222 11.02 -9.64 -16.22
C THR A 222 10.37 -9.20 -14.92
N THR A 223 9.04 -9.02 -14.89
CA THR A 223 8.29 -8.68 -13.67
C THR A 223 8.35 -9.78 -12.62
N LEU A 224 8.34 -11.04 -13.03
CA LEU A 224 8.57 -12.18 -12.13
C LEU A 224 9.98 -12.15 -11.53
N GLY A 225 11.00 -11.80 -12.33
CA GLY A 225 12.36 -11.58 -11.84
C GLY A 225 12.44 -10.49 -10.77
N TYR A 226 11.75 -9.35 -10.98
CA TYR A 226 11.66 -8.29 -9.96
C TYR A 226 10.95 -8.76 -8.69
N ALA A 227 9.85 -9.52 -8.83
CA ALA A 227 9.11 -10.05 -7.70
C ALA A 227 9.95 -10.99 -6.83
N GLU A 228 10.79 -11.81 -7.46
CA GLU A 228 11.73 -12.68 -6.76
C GLU A 228 12.86 -11.86 -6.10
N THR A 229 13.49 -10.95 -6.85
CA THR A 229 14.63 -10.15 -6.39
C THR A 229 14.28 -9.28 -5.17
N TYR A 230 13.11 -8.65 -5.18
CA TYR A 230 12.67 -7.69 -4.16
C TYR A 230 11.64 -8.25 -3.18
N HIS A 231 11.57 -9.59 -3.08
CA HIS A 231 10.78 -10.30 -2.09
C HIS A 231 9.29 -9.85 -2.07
N CYS A 232 8.63 -9.91 -3.23
CA CYS A 232 7.22 -9.58 -3.39
C CYS A 232 6.38 -10.81 -3.78
N PRO A 233 5.92 -11.62 -2.80
CA PRO A 233 5.21 -12.87 -3.06
C PRO A 233 3.86 -12.67 -3.76
N GLU A 234 3.16 -11.56 -3.51
CA GLU A 234 1.89 -11.23 -4.16
C GLU A 234 2.05 -11.05 -5.67
N LEU A 235 3.09 -10.31 -6.10
CA LEU A 235 3.41 -10.11 -7.52
C LEU A 235 3.92 -11.41 -8.16
N LYS A 236 4.77 -12.15 -7.46
CA LYS A 236 5.28 -13.46 -7.92
C LYS A 236 4.12 -14.42 -8.21
N SER A 237 3.18 -14.54 -7.27
CA SER A 237 2.00 -15.39 -7.41
C SER A 237 1.16 -15.02 -8.64
N LYS A 238 0.91 -13.71 -8.84
CA LYS A 238 0.19 -13.20 -10.02
C LYS A 238 0.92 -13.51 -11.33
N CYS A 239 2.24 -13.27 -11.39
CA CYS A 239 3.03 -13.58 -12.58
C CYS A 239 3.04 -15.08 -12.89
N LEU A 240 3.22 -15.93 -11.88
CA LEU A 240 3.13 -17.39 -12.05
C LEU A 240 1.75 -17.79 -12.56
N SER A 241 0.66 -17.24 -12.01
CA SER A 241 -0.69 -17.54 -12.49
C SER A 241 -0.92 -17.15 -13.95
N PHE A 242 -0.32 -16.05 -14.41
CA PHE A 242 -0.35 -15.64 -15.81
C PHE A 242 0.40 -16.63 -16.71
N LEU A 243 1.56 -17.10 -16.24
CA LEU A 243 2.37 -18.09 -16.95
C LEU A 243 1.69 -19.44 -17.05
N MET A 244 0.87 -19.84 -16.08
CA MET A 244 0.16 -21.12 -16.12
C MET A 244 -0.96 -21.16 -17.17
N ALA A 245 -1.37 -20.02 -17.74
CA ALA A 245 -2.29 -20.02 -18.88
C ALA A 245 -1.56 -20.57 -20.13
N GLU A 246 -2.04 -21.69 -20.68
CA GLU A 246 -1.36 -22.45 -21.74
C GLU A 246 -1.04 -21.61 -22.99
N SER A 247 -1.94 -20.69 -23.34
CA SER A 247 -1.78 -19.77 -24.47
C SER A 247 -0.73 -18.67 -24.23
N SER A 248 -0.47 -18.35 -22.96
CA SER A 248 0.53 -17.38 -22.53
C SER A 248 1.91 -18.03 -22.44
N PHE A 249 2.03 -19.20 -21.79
CA PHE A 249 3.33 -19.85 -21.55
C PHE A 249 4.14 -20.05 -22.83
N LYS A 250 3.50 -20.61 -23.87
CA LYS A 250 4.16 -20.91 -25.16
C LYS A 250 4.74 -19.65 -25.80
N LYS A 251 4.10 -18.49 -25.61
CA LYS A 251 4.60 -17.22 -26.15
C LYS A 251 5.71 -16.65 -25.28
N VAL A 252 5.54 -16.67 -23.96
CA VAL A 252 6.53 -16.16 -23.01
C VAL A 252 7.84 -16.95 -23.10
N ALA A 253 7.80 -18.26 -23.36
CA ALA A 253 9.00 -19.09 -23.47
C ALA A 253 9.99 -18.64 -24.57
N PHE A 254 9.52 -17.84 -25.54
CA PHE A 254 10.35 -17.29 -26.62
C PHE A 254 10.77 -15.83 -26.39
N THR A 255 10.39 -15.19 -25.28
CA THR A 255 10.75 -13.80 -25.01
C THR A 255 12.12 -13.69 -24.36
N ASP A 256 12.83 -12.59 -24.63
CA ASP A 256 14.13 -12.28 -24.02
C ASP A 256 14.04 -12.28 -22.48
N GLY A 257 12.93 -11.76 -21.94
CA GLY A 257 12.66 -11.76 -20.51
C GLY A 257 12.68 -13.17 -19.89
N TYR A 258 12.17 -14.19 -20.59
CA TYR A 258 12.19 -15.57 -20.10
C TYR A 258 13.60 -16.18 -20.16
N PHE A 259 14.38 -15.86 -21.18
CA PHE A 259 15.78 -16.29 -21.26
C PHE A 259 16.62 -15.72 -20.10
N HIS A 260 16.43 -14.44 -19.76
CA HIS A 260 17.05 -13.81 -18.60
C HIS A 260 16.60 -14.45 -17.30
N LEU A 261 15.29 -14.63 -17.11
CA LEU A 261 14.74 -15.31 -15.93
C LEU A 261 15.35 -16.71 -15.74
N ARG A 262 15.50 -17.48 -16.82
CA ARG A 262 16.10 -18.82 -16.77
C ARG A 262 17.56 -18.81 -16.36
N ARG A 263 18.32 -17.82 -16.79
CA ARG A 263 19.74 -17.67 -16.44
C ARG A 263 19.90 -17.23 -14.99
N ASP A 264 19.11 -16.26 -14.56
CA ASP A 264 19.33 -15.55 -13.30
C ASP A 264 18.59 -16.25 -12.12
N PHE A 265 17.49 -16.97 -12.40
CA PHE A 265 16.65 -17.63 -11.40
C PHE A 265 16.29 -19.09 -11.78
N PRO A 266 17.25 -20.03 -11.81
CA PRO A 266 17.00 -21.41 -12.22
C PRO A 266 15.95 -22.13 -11.35
N LEU A 267 15.88 -21.81 -10.05
CA LEU A 267 14.88 -22.40 -9.14
C LEU A 267 13.44 -21.99 -9.49
N ILE A 268 13.25 -20.79 -10.02
CA ILE A 268 11.92 -20.32 -10.48
C ILE A 268 11.50 -21.10 -11.72
N ILE A 269 12.44 -21.46 -12.59
CA ILE A 269 12.14 -22.28 -13.76
C ILE A 269 11.71 -23.69 -13.35
N GLU A 270 12.37 -24.29 -12.36
CA GLU A 270 11.96 -25.59 -11.81
C GLU A 270 10.57 -25.49 -11.17
N GLU A 271 10.26 -24.41 -10.46
CA GLU A 271 8.92 -24.14 -9.93
C GLU A 271 7.87 -24.05 -11.05
N ILE A 272 8.18 -23.33 -12.14
CA ILE A 272 7.30 -23.20 -13.30
C ILE A 272 7.05 -24.56 -13.96
N LYS A 273 8.11 -25.36 -14.20
CA LYS A 273 7.98 -26.70 -14.79
C LYS A 273 7.07 -27.60 -13.96
N LYS A 274 7.32 -27.65 -12.65
CA LYS A 274 6.53 -28.48 -11.72
C LYS A 274 5.05 -28.10 -11.71
N ARG A 275 4.73 -26.81 -11.87
CA ARG A 275 3.33 -26.34 -11.91
C ARG A 275 2.64 -26.62 -13.26
N ILE A 276 3.40 -26.74 -14.35
CA ILE A 276 2.86 -27.10 -15.68
C ILE A 276 2.60 -28.62 -15.78
N GLU A 277 3.42 -29.42 -15.11
CA GLU A 277 3.31 -30.89 -15.08
C GLU A 277 2.25 -31.41 -14.08
N SER A 278 1.73 -30.53 -13.21
CA SER A 278 0.73 -30.85 -12.18
C SER A 278 -0.69 -30.56 -12.63
#